data_AF-A0A7J4PHI1-F1
#
_entry.id   AF-A0A7J4PHI1-F1
#
_cell.length_a   1.000
_cell.length_b   1.000
_cell.length_c   1.000
_cell.angle_alpha   90.00
_cell.angle_beta   90.00
_cell.angle_gamma   90.00
#
_symmetry.space_group_name_H-M   'P 1'
#
loop_
_entity.id
_entity.type
_entity.pdbx_description
1 polymer ?
#
loop_
_entity_poly.entity_id
_entity_poly.type
_entity_poly.pdbx_seq_one_letter_code
_entity_poly.pdbx_strand_id
1 'polypeptide(L)' 'MTDKTSYTSYDKLVRDKIPEIIKSSNRVPECEILDEDEEYPQYLIRKLYEEVLEFMEEPCVEELADIKEVVDALSRVT' A
#
# COMPACT_ATOMS: atom_id res chain seq x y z
N MET A 1 -9.67 6.60 -32.97
CA MET A 1 -8.98 7.38 -31.92
C MET A 1 -9.00 6.48 -30.70
N THR A 2 -7.95 5.71 -30.47
CA THR A 2 -7.84 4.84 -29.29
C THR A 2 -7.32 5.69 -28.15
N ASP A 3 -8.19 6.05 -27.22
CA ASP A 3 -7.82 6.64 -25.94
C ASP A 3 -6.83 5.69 -25.26
N LYS A 4 -5.56 6.09 -25.22
CA LYS A 4 -4.56 5.45 -24.37
C LYS A 4 -4.84 5.93 -22.96
N THR A 5 -5.75 5.25 -22.25
CA THR A 5 -5.87 5.39 -20.80
C THR A 5 -4.49 5.05 -20.22
N SER A 6 -3.78 6.04 -19.71
CA SER A 6 -2.50 5.84 -19.04
C SER A 6 -2.81 5.29 -17.65
N TYR A 7 -2.53 4.00 -17.45
CA TYR A 7 -2.63 3.38 -16.13
C TYR A 7 -1.29 3.56 -15.41
N THR A 8 -1.34 4.14 -14.22
CA THR A 8 -0.22 4.07 -13.29
C THR A 8 -0.51 2.90 -12.35
N SER A 9 0.21 1.80 -12.54
CA SER A 9 0.16 0.67 -11.60
C SER A 9 1.01 1.04 -10.39
N TYR A 10 0.41 0.95 -9.21
CA TYR A 10 1.09 1.07 -7.94
C TYR A 10 0.93 -0.28 -7.25
N ASP A 11 2.01 -1.06 -7.16
CA ASP A 11 2.05 -2.35 -6.45
C ASP A 11 2.17 -2.10 -4.94
N LYS A 12 1.22 -1.31 -4.41
CA LYS A 12 1.20 -0.83 -3.03
C LYS A 12 0.17 -1.63 -2.23
N LEU A 13 0.60 -2.24 -1.14
CA LEU A 13 -0.32 -2.82 -0.16
C LEU A 13 -1.08 -1.69 0.53
N VAL A 14 -2.38 -1.59 0.30
CA VAL A 14 -3.27 -0.64 0.97
C VAL A 14 -4.18 -1.38 1.95
N ARG A 15 -4.17 -0.95 3.21
CA ARG A 15 -4.98 -1.54 4.32
C ARG A 15 -6.22 -0.72 4.66
N ASP A 16 -6.28 0.49 4.10
CA ASP A 16 -7.32 1.48 4.32
C ASP A 16 -8.40 1.46 3.23
N LYS A 17 -9.39 2.35 3.38
CA LYS A 17 -10.46 2.60 2.40
C LYS A 17 -9.97 3.31 1.12
N ILE A 18 -8.71 3.13 0.74
CA ILE A 18 -8.11 3.74 -0.45
C ILE A 18 -8.90 3.34 -1.72
N PRO A 19 -9.30 2.07 -1.92
CA PRO A 19 -10.14 1.72 -3.08
C PRO A 19 -11.46 2.50 -3.11
N GLU A 20 -12.12 2.69 -1.97
CA GLU A 20 -13.35 3.47 -1.85
C GLU A 20 -13.11 4.97 -2.13
N ILE A 21 -12.00 5.52 -1.64
CA ILE A 21 -11.60 6.91 -1.90
C ILE A 21 -11.36 7.12 -3.39
N ILE A 22 -10.64 6.20 -4.06
CA ILE A 22 -10.41 6.24 -5.51
C ILE A 22 -11.73 6.18 -6.28
N LYS A 23 -12.63 5.26 -5.91
CA LYS A 23 -13.99 5.16 -6.50
C LYS A 23 -14.78 6.45 -6.32
N SER A 24 -14.72 7.07 -5.13
CA SER A 24 -15.41 8.34 -4.86
C SER A 24 -14.88 9.51 -5.70
N SER A 25 -13.65 9.39 -6.20
CA SER A 25 -13.01 10.36 -7.08
C SER A 25 -13.26 10.08 -8.58
N ASN A 26 -14.28 9.29 -8.93
CA ASN A 26 -14.60 8.86 -10.30
C ASN A 26 -13.45 8.12 -11.03
N ARG A 27 -12.56 7.47 -10.28
CA ARG A 27 -11.49 6.60 -10.81
C ARG A 27 -11.80 5.14 -10.51
N VAL A 28 -11.24 4.23 -11.31
CA VAL A 28 -11.39 2.78 -11.11
C VAL A 28 -10.10 2.25 -10.50
N PRO A 29 -10.10 1.78 -9.23
CA PRO A 29 -8.96 1.09 -8.65
C PRO A 29 -8.92 -0.36 -9.17
N GLU A 30 -7.73 -0.81 -9.56
CA GLU A 30 -7.44 -2.23 -9.72
C GLU A 30 -6.85 -2.72 -8.41
N CYS A 31 -7.52 -3.69 -7.77
CA CYS A 31 -7.10 -4.24 -6.48
C CYS A 31 -7.25 -5.75 -6.51
N GLU A 32 -6.34 -6.43 -5.84
CA GLU A 32 -6.39 -7.85 -5.55
C GLU A 32 -6.48 -8.04 -4.04
N ILE A 33 -7.24 -9.05 -3.60
CA ILE A 33 -7.30 -9.45 -2.19
C ILE A 33 -6.28 -10.56 -2.02
N LEU A 34 -5.25 -10.30 -1.21
CA LEU A 34 -4.18 -11.25 -0.95
C LEU A 34 -4.64 -12.36 0.00
N ASP A 35 -4.05 -13.55 -0.16
CA ASP A 35 -4.18 -14.61 0.84
C ASP A 35 -3.44 -14.22 2.14
N GLU A 36 -4.12 -14.41 3.28
CA GLU A 36 -3.63 -13.98 4.61
C GLU A 36 -2.38 -14.76 5.06
N ASP A 37 -2.25 -16.03 4.68
CA ASP A 37 -1.21 -16.92 5.21
C ASP A 37 0.01 -17.00 4.28
N GLU A 38 -0.18 -16.89 2.96
CA GLU A 38 0.91 -17.09 1.99
C GLU A 38 1.50 -15.78 1.43
N GLU A 39 0.65 -14.83 1.03
CA GLU A 39 1.06 -13.66 0.25
C GLU A 39 1.16 -12.40 1.11
N TYR A 40 0.25 -12.24 2.07
CA TYR A 40 0.16 -11.05 2.92
C TYR A 40 1.45 -10.73 3.68
N PRO A 41 2.17 -11.69 4.32
CA PRO A 41 3.44 -11.38 4.99
C PRO A 41 4.50 -10.82 4.02
N GLN A 42 4.55 -11.32 2.78
CA GLN A 42 5.52 -10.88 1.78
C GLN A 42 5.24 -9.45 1.32
N TYR A 43 3.96 -9.11 1.13
CA TYR A 43 3.55 -7.76 0.79
C TYR A 43 3.70 -6.77 1.96
N LEU A 44 3.56 -7.22 3.21
CA LEU A 44 3.90 -6.40 4.37
C LEU A 44 5.38 -6.05 4.44
N ILE A 45 6.29 -6.98 4.13
CA ILE A 45 7.74 -6.70 4.07
C ILE A 45 8.03 -5.67 2.98
N ARG A 46 7.40 -5.80 1.80
CA ARG A 46 7.53 -4.80 0.72
C ARG A 46 7.04 -3.43 1.17
N LYS A 47 5.89 -3.37 1.84
CA LYS A 47 5.34 -2.11 2.36
C LYS A 47 6.25 -1.49 3.41
N LEU A 48 6.86 -2.28 4.30
CA LEU A 48 7.83 -1.77 5.27
C LEU A 48 9.01 -1.08 4.58
N TYR A 49 9.52 -1.69 3.51
CA TYR A 49 10.61 -1.11 2.73
C TYR A 49 10.19 0.22 2.07
N GLU A 50 8.98 0.28 1.52
CA GLU A 50 8.38 1.51 0.97
C GLU A 50 8.32 2.62 2.03
N GLU A 51 7.70 2.40 3.19
CA GLU A 51 7.54 3.47 4.19
C GLU A 51 8.88 3.93 4.77
N VAL A 52 9.86 3.03 4.87
CA VAL A 52 11.23 3.41 5.29
C VAL A 52 11.89 4.30 4.25
N LEU A 53 11.68 4.05 2.95
CA LEU A 53 12.17 4.95 1.89
C LEU A 53 11.44 6.29 1.96
N GLU A 54 10.12 6.30 2.10
CA GLU A 54 9.30 7.53 2.20
C GLU A 54 9.74 8.36 3.42
N PHE A 55 9.96 7.76 4.58
CA PHE A 55 10.52 8.45 5.76
C PHE A 55 11.94 8.98 5.55
N MET A 56 12.79 8.28 4.79
CA MET A 56 14.13 8.77 4.48
C MET A 56 14.11 9.97 3.52
N GLU A 57 13.14 10.02 2.61
CA GLU A 57 12.93 11.17 1.70
C GLU A 57 12.27 12.35 2.44
N GLU A 58 11.26 12.09 3.26
CA GLU A 58 10.52 13.07 4.05
C GLU A 58 10.36 12.61 5.52
N PRO A 59 11.28 13.01 6.42
CA PRO A 59 11.25 12.57 7.81
C PRO A 59 10.15 13.27 8.62
N CYS A 60 8.92 12.76 8.54
CA CYS A 60 7.76 13.28 9.26
C CYS A 60 7.13 12.22 10.19
N VAL A 61 6.16 12.66 10.99
CA VAL A 61 5.49 11.80 11.99
C VAL A 61 4.58 10.79 11.32
N GLU A 62 4.01 11.17 10.17
CA GLU A 62 3.12 10.37 9.35
C GLU A 62 3.84 9.12 8.84
N GLU A 63 4.98 9.27 8.15
CA GLU A 63 5.74 8.11 7.65
C GLU A 63 6.27 7.23 8.79
N LEU A 64 6.64 7.83 9.94
CA LEU A 64 7.05 7.06 11.11
C LEU A 64 5.89 6.24 11.71
N ALA A 65 4.66 6.79 11.68
CA ALA A 65 3.47 6.07 12.10
C ALA A 65 3.16 4.91 11.15
N ASP A 66 3.33 5.10 9.84
CA ASP A 66 3.13 4.06 8.83
C ASP A 66 4.13 2.92 8.99
N ILE A 67 5.43 3.23 9.20
CA ILE A 67 6.45 2.24 9.56
C ILE A 67 6.01 1.44 10.79
N LYS A 68 5.56 2.12 11.86
CA LYS A 68 5.12 1.46 13.10
C LYS A 68 3.94 0.54 12.83
N GLU A 69 2.97 0.96 12.03
CA GLU A 69 1.81 0.14 11.69
C GLU A 69 2.22 -1.12 10.94
N VAL A 70 3.17 -1.02 10.00
CA VAL A 70 3.67 -2.19 9.26
C VAL A 70 4.41 -3.14 10.20
N VAL A 71 5.24 -2.63 11.11
CA VAL A 71 5.96 -3.46 12.10
C VAL A 71 4.96 -4.18 13.03
N ASP A 72 3.95 -3.48 13.51
CA ASP A 72 2.91 -4.07 14.36
C ASP A 72 2.12 -5.16 13.60
N ALA A 73 1.83 -4.97 12.31
CA ALA A 73 1.17 -5.98 11.48
C ALA A 73 2.06 -7.22 11.27
N LEU A 74 3.33 -7.02 10.91
CA LEU A 74 4.31 -8.11 10.75
C LEU A 74 4.45 -8.94 12.03
N SER A 75 4.44 -8.31 13.20
CA SER A 75 4.56 -9.02 14.49
C SER A 75 3.43 -10.02 14.79
N ARG A 76 2.32 -9.98 14.02
CA ARG A 76 1.17 -10.87 14.18
C ARG A 76 1.18 -12.06 13.22
N VAL A 77 1.96 -11.95 12.14
CA VAL A 77 1.96 -12.90 11.02
C VAL A 77 3.35 -13.50 10.75
N THR A 78 4.36 -13.09 11.51
CA THR A 78 5.75 -13.59 11.45
C THR A 78 6.18 -14.11 12.81
#